data_AF-A0A536Y3E8-F1
#
_entry.id   AF-A0A536Y3E8-F1
#
_cell.length_a   1.000
_cell.length_b   1.000
_cell.length_c   1.000
_cell.angle_alpha   90.00
_cell.angle_beta   90.00
_cell.angle_gamma   90.00
#
_symmetry.space_group_name_H-M   'P 1'
#
loop_
_entity.id
_entity.type
_entity.pdbx_description
1 polymer ?
#
loop_
_entity_poly.entity_id
_entity_poly.type
_entity_poly.pdbx_seq_one_letter_code
_entity_poly.pdbx_strand_id
1 'polypeptide(L)'
;MKPLLFALAFALACCAKAQGQSFSELALDAGPARIQRLVAGAKKEGALTLYTSIPEKDMAVLTADFDRRYGVKVNVWRASSVKVLQRATAEARANRWDFDAAAISSPEMEAMHRELL
;
A
#
# COMPACT_ATOMS: atom_id res chain seq x y z
N MET A 1 10.17 49.02 -21.64
CA MET A 1 10.99 47.78 -21.61
C MET A 1 11.36 47.48 -20.16
N LYS A 2 11.00 46.30 -19.63
CA LYS A 2 11.36 45.69 -18.31
C LYS A 2 10.25 45.23 -17.33
N PRO A 3 8.93 45.15 -17.64
CA PRO A 3 8.05 44.29 -16.83
C PRO A 3 8.23 42.80 -17.17
N LEU A 4 8.84 42.50 -18.32
CA LEU A 4 9.02 41.14 -18.83
C LEU A 4 10.15 40.34 -18.12
N LEU A 5 10.98 41.01 -17.32
CA LEU A 5 12.09 40.36 -16.60
C LEU A 5 11.68 39.80 -15.23
N PHE A 6 10.54 40.21 -14.67
CA PHE A 6 10.04 39.67 -13.41
C PHE A 6 9.17 38.42 -13.58
N ALA A 7 8.53 38.24 -14.74
CA ALA A 7 7.67 37.09 -15.01
C ALA A 7 8.43 35.77 -15.20
N LEU A 8 9.71 35.83 -15.61
CA LEU A 8 10.50 34.64 -15.89
C LEU A 8 11.12 34.01 -14.62
N ALA A 9 11.26 34.78 -13.53
CA ALA A 9 11.78 34.28 -12.26
C ALA A 9 10.74 33.48 -11.46
N PHE A 10 9.44 33.70 -11.69
CA PHE A 10 8.38 32.97 -10.98
C PHE A 10 8.10 31.58 -11.58
N ALA A 11 8.46 31.35 -12.84
CA ALA A 11 8.24 30.07 -13.52
C ALA A 11 9.22 28.97 -13.09
N LEU A 12 10.40 29.32 -12.55
CA LEU A 12 11.41 28.33 -12.13
C LEU A 12 11.16 27.73 -10.73
N ALA A 13 10.32 28.35 -9.90
CA ALA A 13 10.03 27.85 -8.55
C ALA A 13 8.98 26.73 -8.54
N CYS A 14 8.26 26.50 -9.64
CA CYS A 14 7.18 25.51 -9.71
C CYS A 14 7.65 24.10 -10.16
N CYS A 15 8.96 23.93 -10.41
CA CYS A 15 9.58 22.63 -10.71
C CYS A 15 10.34 22.06 -9.51
N ALA A 16 9.88 22.32 -8.28
CA ALA A 16 10.25 21.47 -7.16
C ALA A 16 9.68 20.08 -7.45
N LYS A 17 10.54 19.17 -7.92
CA LYS A 17 10.15 17.79 -8.20
C LYS A 17 9.53 17.23 -6.93
N ALA A 18 8.24 16.90 -7.00
CA ALA A 18 7.61 15.95 -6.09
C ALA A 18 8.20 14.56 -6.41
N GLN A 19 9.50 14.37 -6.12
CA GLN A 19 10.08 13.05 -6.06
C GLN A 19 9.48 12.39 -4.83
N GLY A 20 8.52 11.50 -5.05
CA GLY A 20 8.02 10.62 -4.00
C GLY A 20 9.21 9.91 -3.35
N GLN A 21 9.16 9.76 -2.03
CA GLN A 21 10.18 9.03 -1.28
C GLN A 21 10.32 7.62 -1.88
N SER A 22 11.55 7.11 -1.95
CA SER A 22 11.77 5.72 -2.35
C SER A 22 11.04 4.77 -1.38
N PHE A 23 10.70 3.57 -1.85
CA PHE A 23 10.11 2.53 -0.99
C PHE A 23 10.98 2.23 0.23
N SER A 24 12.32 2.23 0.07
CA SER A 24 13.25 1.99 1.17
C SER A 24 13.19 3.10 2.23
N GLU A 25 13.14 4.37 1.81
CA GLU A 25 13.00 5.49 2.74
C GLU A 25 11.67 5.45 3.50
N LEU A 26 10.56 5.11 2.83
CA LEU A 26 9.25 4.93 3.47
C LEU A 26 9.23 3.76 4.47
N ALA A 27 9.94 2.68 4.14
CA ALA A 27 10.04 1.49 4.98
C ALA A 27 10.89 1.73 6.24
N LEU A 28 12.00 2.46 6.09
CA LEU A 28 12.96 2.72 7.18
C LEU A 28 12.62 3.95 8.02
N ASP A 29 11.68 4.78 7.58
CA ASP A 29 11.15 5.88 8.37
C ASP A 29 10.60 5.35 9.70
N ALA A 30 11.16 5.81 10.81
CA ALA A 30 10.67 5.51 12.16
C ALA A 30 10.29 6.81 12.90
N GLY A 31 10.13 7.91 12.16
CA GLY A 31 9.83 9.21 12.74
C GLY A 31 8.44 9.24 13.39
N PRO A 32 8.24 10.09 14.42
CA PRO A 32 6.98 10.16 15.17
C PRO A 32 5.76 10.54 14.29
N ALA A 33 6.00 11.19 13.15
CA ALA A 33 4.96 11.59 12.20
C ALA A 33 4.59 10.50 11.17
N ARG A 34 5.28 9.35 11.15
CA ARG A 34 5.07 8.31 10.13
C ARG A 34 3.63 7.81 10.08
N ILE A 35 3.07 7.42 11.23
CA ILE A 35 1.71 6.88 11.31
C ILE A 35 0.68 7.90 10.79
N GLN A 36 0.85 9.19 11.13
CA GLN A 36 -0.08 10.23 10.66
C GLN A 36 -0.05 10.35 9.14
N ARG A 37 1.14 10.30 8.52
CA ARG A 37 1.28 10.32 7.06
C ARG A 37 0.66 9.08 6.41
N LEU A 38 0.92 7.88 6.94
CA LEU A 38 0.36 6.64 6.42
C LEU A 38 -1.16 6.63 6.49
N VAL A 39 -1.73 7.05 7.61
CA VAL A 39 -3.20 7.13 7.78
C VAL A 39 -3.79 8.18 6.84
N ALA A 40 -3.14 9.33 6.65
CA ALA A 40 -3.60 10.35 5.71
C ALA A 40 -3.57 9.85 4.25
N GLY A 41 -2.55 9.06 3.87
CA GLY A 41 -2.48 8.41 2.57
C GLY A 41 -3.58 7.37 2.38
N ALA A 42 -3.68 6.42 3.31
CA ALA A 42 -4.67 5.35 3.26
C ALA A 42 -6.12 5.88 3.25
N LYS A 43 -6.41 6.99 3.93
CA LYS A 43 -7.74 7.65 3.84
C LYS A 43 -8.03 8.24 2.46
N LYS A 44 -7.01 8.73 1.74
CA LYS A 44 -7.18 9.22 0.37
C LYS A 44 -7.44 8.08 -0.62
N GLU A 45 -6.80 6.93 -0.38
CA GLU A 45 -7.00 5.70 -1.15
C GLU A 45 -8.35 5.02 -0.82
N GLY A 46 -8.81 5.13 0.43
CA GLY A 46 -10.15 4.77 0.90
C GLY A 46 -10.28 3.35 1.42
N ALA A 47 -9.63 2.37 0.78
CA ALA A 47 -9.64 0.98 1.19
C ALA A 47 -8.36 0.26 0.77
N LEU A 48 -8.06 -0.86 1.45
CA LEU A 48 -7.06 -1.83 1.01
C LEU A 48 -7.70 -3.22 0.83
N THR A 49 -7.16 -4.02 -0.06
CA THR A 49 -7.55 -5.40 -0.32
C THR A 49 -6.51 -6.37 0.26
N LEU A 50 -6.96 -7.23 1.17
CA LEU A 50 -6.13 -8.19 1.89
C LEU A 50 -6.48 -9.63 1.48
N TYR A 51 -5.48 -10.35 0.98
CA TYR A 51 -5.55 -11.80 0.78
C TYR A 51 -5.08 -12.53 2.04
N THR A 52 -5.88 -13.45 2.57
CA THR A 52 -5.52 -14.12 3.83
C THR A 52 -6.08 -15.53 3.97
N SER A 53 -5.46 -16.30 4.87
CA SER A 53 -5.96 -17.59 5.36
C SER A 53 -6.57 -17.52 6.77
N ILE A 54 -6.51 -16.36 7.42
CA ILE A 54 -7.04 -16.13 8.77
C ILE A 54 -8.55 -16.40 8.77
N PRO A 55 -9.11 -17.07 9.80
CA PRO A 55 -10.54 -17.32 9.91
C PRO A 55 -11.38 -16.04 9.78
N GLU A 56 -12.52 -16.13 9.11
CA GLU A 56 -13.40 -14.99 8.83
C GLU A 56 -13.84 -14.26 10.11
N LYS A 57 -14.13 -15.00 11.18
CA LYS A 57 -14.49 -14.42 12.49
C LYS A 57 -13.41 -13.49 13.06
N ASP A 58 -12.15 -13.84 12.87
CA ASP A 58 -11.02 -13.08 13.41
C ASP A 58 -10.76 -11.86 12.52
N MET A 59 -10.90 -12.03 11.20
CA MET A 59 -10.84 -10.92 10.25
C MET A 59 -11.96 -9.90 10.46
N ALA A 60 -13.18 -10.33 10.80
CA ALA A 60 -14.27 -9.40 11.10
C ALA A 60 -13.93 -8.48 12.29
N VAL A 61 -13.31 -9.04 13.34
CA VAL A 61 -12.84 -8.25 14.50
C VAL A 61 -11.71 -7.30 14.10
N LEU A 62 -10.69 -7.79 13.39
CA LEU A 62 -9.53 -7.00 12.99
C LEU A 62 -9.90 -5.85 12.05
N THR A 63 -10.74 -6.12 11.05
CA THR A 63 -11.16 -5.10 10.07
C THR A 63 -12.07 -4.05 10.69
N ALA A 64 -12.97 -4.43 11.59
CA ALA A 64 -13.78 -3.48 12.34
C ALA A 64 -12.94 -2.57 13.24
N ASP A 65 -11.93 -3.12 13.93
CA ASP A 65 -11.02 -2.34 14.77
C ASP A 65 -10.14 -1.39 13.93
N PHE A 66 -9.64 -1.87 12.80
CA PHE A 66 -8.82 -1.07 11.88
C PHE A 66 -9.61 0.11 11.30
N ASP A 67 -10.83 -0.15 10.83
CA ASP A 67 -11.74 0.89 10.33
C ASP A 67 -12.08 1.91 11.44
N ARG A 68 -12.40 1.44 12.65
CA ARG A 68 -12.68 2.34 13.79
C ARG A 68 -11.49 3.24 14.14
N ARG A 69 -10.25 2.75 14.07
CA ARG A 69 -9.04 3.52 14.40
C ARG A 69 -8.64 4.48 13.30
N TYR A 70 -8.76 4.06 12.04
CA TYR A 70 -8.11 4.75 10.93
C TYR A 70 -9.09 5.26 9.87
N GLY A 71 -10.37 4.87 9.90
CA GLY A 71 -11.37 5.22 8.90
C GLY A 71 -11.03 4.69 7.50
N VAL A 72 -10.36 3.54 7.43
CA VAL A 72 -9.91 2.89 6.20
C VAL A 72 -10.55 1.50 6.15
N LYS A 73 -11.24 1.19 5.06
CA LYS A 73 -11.88 -0.11 4.88
C LYS A 73 -10.87 -1.18 4.48
N VAL A 74 -11.12 -2.42 4.88
CA VAL A 74 -10.31 -3.57 4.48
C VAL A 74 -11.20 -4.58 3.77
N ASN A 75 -11.00 -4.73 2.46
CA ASN A 75 -11.66 -5.73 1.63
C ASN A 75 -10.91 -7.06 1.79
N VAL A 76 -11.55 -8.04 2.43
CA VAL A 76 -10.89 -9.33 2.71
C VAL A 76 -11.30 -10.35 1.65
N TRP A 77 -10.31 -10.94 0.98
CA TRP A 77 -10.49 -12.18 0.23
C TRP A 77 -9.81 -13.32 0.96
N ARG A 78 -10.61 -14.31 1.37
CA ARG A 78 -10.15 -15.42 2.20
C ARG A 78 -10.09 -16.72 1.41
N ALA A 79 -8.95 -17.41 1.47
CA ALA A 79 -8.79 -18.77 0.96
C ALA A 79 -7.71 -19.54 1.78
N SER A 80 -7.42 -20.79 1.44
CA SER A 80 -6.25 -21.46 2.02
C SER A 80 -4.95 -20.77 1.59
N SER A 81 -3.88 -20.86 2.37
CA SER A 81 -2.58 -20.26 2.03
C SER A 81 -2.10 -20.69 0.63
N VAL A 82 -2.28 -21.96 0.27
CA VAL A 82 -1.96 -22.49 -1.06
C VAL A 82 -2.78 -21.81 -2.16
N LYS A 83 -4.08 -21.59 -1.95
CA LYS A 83 -4.93 -20.89 -2.93
C LYS A 83 -4.56 -19.42 -3.06
N VAL A 84 -4.18 -18.77 -1.95
CA VAL A 84 -3.66 -17.40 -1.99
C VAL A 84 -2.37 -17.33 -2.79
N LEU A 85 -1.41 -18.23 -2.54
CA LEU A 85 -0.16 -18.33 -3.30
C LEU A 85 -0.44 -18.51 -4.79
N GLN A 86 -1.26 -19.51 -5.16
CA GLN A 86 -1.62 -19.78 -6.55
C GLN A 86 -2.22 -18.56 -7.25
N ARG A 87 -3.14 -17.85 -6.58
CA ARG A 87 -3.77 -16.66 -7.12
C ARG A 87 -2.78 -15.52 -7.29
N ALA A 88 -1.99 -15.20 -6.27
CA ALA A 88 -1.00 -14.13 -6.31
C ALA A 88 0.06 -14.38 -7.41
N THR A 89 0.56 -15.61 -7.53
CA THR A 89 1.50 -15.99 -8.60
C THR A 89 0.86 -15.87 -9.99
N ALA A 90 -0.41 -16.26 -10.15
CA ALA A 90 -1.11 -16.12 -11.42
C ALA A 90 -1.34 -14.64 -11.82
N GLU A 91 -1.75 -13.81 -10.86
CA GLU A 91 -1.90 -12.36 -11.02
C GLU A 91 -0.57 -11.71 -11.44
N ALA A 92 0.51 -12.03 -10.73
CA ALA A 92 1.84 -11.52 -11.04
C ALA A 92 2.34 -11.89 -12.44
N ARG A 93 2.17 -13.16 -12.84
CA ARG A 93 2.51 -13.63 -14.20
C ARG A 93 1.71 -12.90 -15.28
N ALA A 94 0.52 -12.42 -14.94
CA ALA A 94 -0.32 -11.60 -15.82
C ALA A 94 0.00 -10.09 -15.72
N ASN A 95 1.02 -9.69 -14.96
CA ASN A 95 1.34 -8.30 -14.66
C ASN A 95 0.14 -7.51 -14.12
N ARG A 96 -0.65 -8.15 -13.25
CA ARG A 96 -1.80 -7.56 -12.58
C ARG A 96 -1.73 -7.87 -11.10
N TRP A 97 -2.21 -6.96 -10.27
CA TRP A 97 -2.19 -7.10 -8.81
C TRP A 97 -3.51 -6.57 -8.29
N ASP A 98 -4.44 -7.47 -7.97
CA ASP A 98 -5.78 -7.07 -7.51
C ASP A 98 -5.82 -6.95 -5.96
N PHE A 99 -4.68 -7.09 -5.28
CA PHE A 99 -4.51 -7.02 -3.82
C PHE A 99 -3.39 -6.07 -3.40
N ASP A 100 -3.47 -5.58 -2.16
CA ASP A 100 -2.48 -4.67 -1.56
C ASP A 100 -1.57 -5.38 -0.55
N ALA A 101 -2.08 -6.39 0.16
CA ALA A 101 -1.34 -7.16 1.15
C ALA A 101 -1.76 -8.62 1.21
N ALA A 102 -0.85 -9.48 1.65
CA ALA A 102 -1.11 -10.90 1.92
C ALA A 102 -0.71 -11.27 3.36
N ALA A 103 -1.56 -12.03 4.05
CA ALA A 103 -1.31 -12.57 5.38
C ALA A 103 -1.66 -14.08 5.40
N ILE A 104 -0.67 -14.91 5.11
CA ILE A 104 -0.78 -16.37 5.04
C ILE A 104 0.37 -17.03 5.82
N SER A 105 0.39 -18.36 5.87
CA SER A 105 1.45 -19.11 6.55
C SER A 105 2.83 -18.83 5.97
N SER A 106 3.85 -18.85 6.84
CA SER A 106 5.23 -18.50 6.49
C SER A 106 5.81 -19.27 5.30
N PRO A 107 5.58 -20.61 5.14
CA PRO A 107 6.08 -21.33 3.97
C PRO A 107 5.55 -20.78 2.65
N GLU A 108 4.26 -20.45 2.58
CA GLU A 108 3.64 -19.88 1.39
C GLU A 108 4.01 -18.41 1.16
N MET A 109 4.23 -17.61 2.21
CA MET A 109 4.78 -16.25 2.06
C MET A 109 6.18 -16.29 1.45
N GLU A 110 7.01 -17.22 1.91
CA GLU A 110 8.36 -17.42 1.39
C GLU A 110 8.32 -17.97 -0.06
N ALA A 111 7.42 -18.89 -0.37
CA ALA A 111 7.20 -19.32 -1.74
C ALA A 111 6.71 -18.18 -2.64
N MET A 112 5.79 -17.35 -2.15
CA MET A 112 5.30 -16.17 -2.87
C MET A 112 6.47 -15.21 -3.15
N HIS A 113 7.32 -14.93 -2.17
CA HIS A 113 8.50 -14.09 -2.37
C HIS A 113 9.41 -14.62 -3.50
N ARG A 114 9.63 -15.94 -3.57
CA ARG A 114 10.46 -16.56 -4.62
C ARG A 114 9.83 -16.56 -6.01
N GLU A 115 8.51 -16.62 -6.11
CA GLU A 115 7.80 -16.62 -7.40
C GLU A 115 7.61 -15.20 -7.98
N LEU A 116 7.73 -14.18 -7.13
CA LEU A 116 7.51 -12.76 -7.49
C LEU A 116 8.81 -11.96 -7.67
N LEU A 117 9.97 -12.62 -7.61
CA LEU A 117 11.31 -12.07 -7.84
C LEU A 117 11.99 -12.72 -9.05
#